data_AF-A0A4S9D3C0-F1
#
_entry.id   AF-A0A4S9D3C0-F1
#
_cell.length_a   1.000
_cell.length_b   1.000
_cell.length_c   1.000
_cell.angle_alpha   90.00
_cell.angle_beta   90.00
_cell.angle_gamma   90.00
#
_symmetry.space_group_name_H-M   'P 1'
#
loop_
_entity.id
_entity.type
_entity.pdbx_description
1 polymer ?
#
loop_
_entity_poly.entity_id
_entity_poly.type
_entity_poly.pdbx_seq_one_letter_code
_entity_poly.pdbx_strand_id
1 'polypeptide(L)'
;MSSTNPLTGPSASTVAMSARQEFTPEQLERIKSVVDCLVTSSGLERTPGSAVADFLHTQDLMSSRTGPITPVEQSSSLSFLDLPAEVRNKIYHHCLVVGKVFPRAKPHDDERFKGWMKHRKPQTQLLLVCKQVFLESAPMYFSQNQFVMSHGPTSEWPWARPDALHDMPVSRFAYQNLRMLSISFDYRDMDYPPEQIFKAQGFELLLRNSLATEWSTRQNKIMAMPLETLEIFMDNCFCMGTDYPMYLHAVRVMQGRLPSGTQVVMKWLDGTEEASIALEEVNEFWDDVYDLDQKEPYSDQLFLTFKTAKKGGEPTRSPGGGW
;
A
#
# COMPACT_ATOMS: atom_id res chain seq x y z
N MET A 1 -5.21 10.24 51.93
CA MET A 1 -4.95 11.69 51.95
C MET A 1 -3.56 11.87 52.56
N SER A 2 -2.55 12.50 51.97
CA SER A 2 -2.44 13.48 50.89
C SER A 2 -0.97 13.48 50.40
N SER A 3 -0.69 13.58 49.08
CA SER A 3 0.02 14.69 48.37
C SER A 3 1.46 15.01 48.85
N THR A 4 2.51 15.31 48.07
CA THR A 4 2.81 15.56 46.65
C THR A 4 4.33 15.86 46.56
N ASN A 5 4.99 15.36 45.51
CA ASN A 5 6.22 15.79 44.76
C ASN A 5 6.95 17.13 45.11
N PRO A 6 8.28 17.28 44.84
CA PRO A 6 8.79 17.38 43.46
C PRO A 6 10.22 16.91 43.10
N LEU A 7 10.40 16.72 41.79
CA LEU A 7 11.64 16.60 41.02
C LEU A 7 12.64 17.74 41.29
N THR A 8 13.93 17.39 41.32
CA THR A 8 15.03 18.30 40.92
C THR A 8 16.17 17.47 40.34
N GLY A 9 16.48 17.70 39.05
CA GLY A 9 17.65 17.12 38.39
C GLY A 9 18.94 17.88 38.77
N PRO A 10 20.13 17.28 38.58
CA PRO A 10 21.38 17.94 38.91
C PRO A 10 21.76 19.01 37.88
N SER A 11 22.16 20.17 38.40
CA SER A 11 22.58 21.38 37.67
C SER A 11 23.87 21.20 36.85
N ALA A 12 23.96 21.94 35.75
CA ALA A 12 25.01 21.94 34.73
C ALA A 12 26.44 22.36 35.19
N SER A 13 26.71 22.51 36.49
CA SER A 13 28.03 22.92 37.01
C SER A 13 28.95 21.76 37.40
N THR A 14 28.48 20.51 37.40
CA THR A 14 29.31 19.34 37.76
C THR A 14 30.04 18.71 36.57
N VAL A 15 29.77 19.19 35.35
CA VAL A 15 30.31 18.61 34.10
C VAL A 15 31.70 19.15 33.75
N ALA A 16 32.13 20.26 34.34
CA ALA A 16 33.35 20.96 33.90
C ALA A 16 34.67 20.55 34.60
N MET A 17 34.67 19.64 35.59
CA MET A 17 35.90 19.30 36.34
C MET A 17 36.46 17.88 36.13
N SER A 18 35.84 17.03 35.29
CA SER A 18 36.36 15.67 35.00
C SER A 18 37.22 15.56 33.73
N ALA A 19 37.61 16.67 33.10
CA ALA A 19 38.36 16.67 31.84
C ALA A 19 39.89 16.76 32.01
N ARG A 20 40.45 16.05 33.00
CA ARG A 20 41.89 15.74 33.04
C ARG A 20 42.08 14.24 33.24
N GLN A 21 41.66 13.50 32.21
CA GLN A 21 41.99 12.09 32.12
C GLN A 21 43.44 11.99 31.62
N GLU A 22 44.36 11.76 32.54
CA GLU A 22 45.73 11.39 32.18
C GLU A 22 45.68 10.01 31.51
N PHE A 23 46.03 9.97 30.23
CA PHE A 23 46.05 8.72 29.46
C PHE A 23 47.11 7.79 30.04
N THR A 24 46.78 6.50 30.19
CA THR A 24 47.79 5.51 30.58
C THR A 24 48.85 5.41 29.47
N PRO A 25 50.08 4.97 29.79
CA PRO A 25 51.14 4.82 28.79
C PRO A 25 50.70 3.93 27.61
N GLU A 26 49.89 2.88 27.85
CA GLU A 26 49.38 2.03 26.77
C GLU A 26 48.28 2.69 25.92
N GLN A 27 47.55 3.66 26.49
CA GLN A 27 46.60 4.48 25.74
C GLN A 27 47.32 5.51 24.88
N LEU A 28 48.41 6.09 25.40
CA LEU A 28 49.27 7.02 24.66
C LEU A 28 49.99 6.35 23.48
N GLU A 29 50.48 5.11 23.67
CA GLU A 29 51.03 4.27 22.59
C GLU A 29 49.98 3.97 21.51
N ARG A 30 48.73 3.67 21.91
CA ARG A 30 47.62 3.45 20.97
C ARG A 30 47.25 4.72 20.21
N ILE A 31 47.23 5.86 20.88
CA ILE A 31 46.97 7.16 20.24
C ILE A 31 48.09 7.47 19.22
N LYS A 32 49.35 7.24 19.57
CA LYS A 32 50.48 7.41 18.63
C LYS A 32 50.34 6.51 17.41
N SER A 33 50.05 5.22 17.61
CA SER A 33 49.86 4.26 16.51
C SER A 33 48.72 4.65 15.56
N VAL A 34 47.59 5.15 16.09
CA VAL A 34 46.45 5.59 15.27
C VAL A 34 46.76 6.90 14.54
N VAL A 35 47.45 7.84 15.20
CA VAL A 35 47.90 9.09 14.57
C VAL A 35 48.90 8.81 13.46
N ASP A 36 49.85 7.90 13.67
CA ASP A 36 50.82 7.49 12.64
C ASP A 36 50.12 6.83 11.44
N CYS A 37 49.07 6.03 11.67
CA CYS A 37 48.25 5.41 10.62
C CYS A 37 47.43 6.45 9.82
N LEU A 38 46.98 7.52 10.47
CA LEU A 38 46.27 8.62 9.83
C LEU A 38 47.23 9.54 9.04
N VAL A 39 48.43 9.79 9.56
CA VAL A 39 49.45 10.66 8.94
C VAL A 39 50.16 9.96 7.77
N THR A 40 50.25 8.63 7.77
CA THR A 40 50.86 7.86 6.67
C THR A 40 49.94 7.60 5.48
N SER A 41 48.65 7.96 5.56
CA SER A 41 47.74 7.93 4.40
C SER A 41 47.95 9.13 3.48
N SER A 42 49.15 9.25 2.91
CA SER A 42 49.41 10.16 1.78
C SER A 42 48.62 9.68 0.56
N GLY A 43 47.44 10.24 0.31
CA GLY A 43 46.79 9.99 -0.98
C GLY A 43 45.34 10.39 -1.19
N LEU A 44 44.57 10.78 -0.17
CA LEU A 44 43.16 11.14 -0.40
C LEU A 44 42.83 12.49 0.25
N GLU A 45 42.48 13.48 -0.59
CA GLU A 45 41.84 14.72 -0.17
C GLU A 45 40.55 14.39 0.60
N ARG A 46 40.55 14.58 1.92
CA ARG A 46 39.35 14.46 2.75
C ARG A 46 38.61 15.79 2.76
N THR A 47 37.37 15.78 2.28
CA THR A 47 36.46 16.92 2.42
C THR A 47 36.10 17.15 3.90
N PRO A 48 35.93 18.41 4.33
CA PRO A 48 35.61 18.76 5.71
C PRO A 48 34.17 18.32 6.04
N GLY A 49 34.05 17.07 6.47
CA GLY A 49 32.79 16.38 6.76
C GLY A 49 33.00 14.88 6.96
N SER A 50 33.95 14.27 6.24
CA SER A 50 34.34 12.87 6.43
C SER A 50 34.95 12.64 7.82
N ALA A 51 35.82 13.54 8.28
CA ALA A 51 36.48 13.39 9.58
C ALA A 51 35.49 13.39 10.77
N VAL A 52 34.38 14.11 10.66
CA VAL A 52 33.34 14.17 11.70
C VAL A 52 32.45 12.93 11.65
N ALA A 53 32.10 12.46 10.45
CA ALA A 53 31.38 11.20 10.28
C ALA A 53 32.20 10.00 10.76
N ASP A 54 33.49 9.97 10.46
CA ASP A 54 34.42 8.94 10.91
C ASP A 54 34.60 8.99 12.44
N PHE A 55 34.68 10.19 13.03
CA PHE A 55 34.77 10.35 14.48
C PHE A 55 33.51 9.89 15.22
N LEU A 56 32.32 10.24 14.71
CA LEU A 56 31.03 9.80 15.28
C LEU A 56 30.85 8.28 15.13
N HIS A 57 31.21 7.73 13.97
CA HIS A 57 31.17 6.28 13.75
C HIS A 57 32.12 5.53 14.68
N THR A 58 33.29 6.12 14.97
CA THR A 58 34.27 5.55 15.91
C THR A 58 33.81 5.67 17.35
N GLN A 59 33.13 6.76 17.75
CA GLN A 59 32.55 6.88 19.09
C GLN A 59 31.40 5.89 19.34
N ASP A 60 30.56 5.63 18.34
CA ASP A 60 29.48 4.64 18.45
C ASP A 60 30.05 3.23 18.67
N LEU A 61 31.13 2.88 17.96
CA LEU A 61 31.87 1.63 18.15
C LEU A 61 32.50 1.53 19.55
N MET A 62 32.99 2.64 20.10
CA MET A 62 33.60 2.71 21.44
C MET A 62 32.57 2.65 22.58
N SER A 63 31.29 2.95 22.31
CA SER A 63 30.20 2.85 23.30
C SER A 63 29.62 1.43 23.40
N SER A 64 29.76 0.64 22.34
CA SER A 64 29.37 -0.77 22.35
C SER A 64 30.33 -1.54 23.25
N ARG A 65 29.81 -2.22 24.28
CA ARG A 65 30.61 -3.14 25.12
C ARG A 65 31.26 -4.19 24.23
N THR A 66 32.51 -3.98 23.84
CA THR A 66 33.30 -4.95 23.09
C THR A 66 33.69 -6.08 24.02
N GLY A 67 32.88 -7.14 24.03
CA GLY A 67 33.41 -8.47 24.31
C GLY A 67 34.54 -8.80 23.33
N PRO A 68 35.34 -9.85 23.60
CA PRO A 68 36.44 -10.23 22.72
C PRO A 68 35.95 -10.39 21.28
N ILE A 69 36.56 -9.65 20.35
CA ILE A 69 36.32 -9.80 18.91
C ILE A 69 36.85 -11.19 18.55
N THR A 70 35.92 -12.14 18.43
CA THR A 70 36.23 -13.49 17.97
C THR A 70 36.55 -13.43 16.47
N PRO A 71 37.66 -14.03 16.01
CA PRO A 71 37.96 -14.12 14.58
C PRO A 71 36.78 -14.75 13.84
N VAL A 72 36.40 -14.17 12.69
CA VAL A 72 35.23 -14.55 11.86
C VAL A 72 35.25 -16.01 11.39
N GLU A 73 36.39 -16.69 11.51
CA GLU A 73 36.57 -18.09 11.07
C GLU A 73 35.80 -19.13 11.92
N GLN A 74 35.17 -18.75 13.03
CA GLN A 74 34.44 -19.68 13.92
C GLN A 74 32.95 -19.37 14.13
N SER A 75 32.40 -18.29 13.57
CA SER A 75 30.96 -18.06 13.69
C SER A 75 30.19 -18.95 12.72
N SER A 76 29.30 -19.80 13.25
CA SER A 76 28.35 -20.57 12.44
C SER A 76 27.61 -19.65 11.47
N SER A 77 27.41 -20.09 10.23
CA SER A 77 26.66 -19.32 9.23
C SER A 77 25.28 -18.97 9.78
N LEU A 78 24.99 -17.67 9.87
CA LEU A 78 23.70 -17.16 10.30
C LEU A 78 22.66 -17.41 9.18
N SER A 79 21.63 -18.22 9.44
CA SER A 79 20.53 -18.39 8.50
C SER A 79 19.58 -17.21 8.55
N PHE A 80 18.85 -16.97 7.46
CA PHE A 80 17.81 -15.95 7.41
C PHE A 80 16.72 -16.17 8.50
N LEU A 81 16.38 -17.42 8.79
CA LEU A 81 15.37 -17.74 9.81
C LEU A 81 15.91 -17.62 11.25
N ASP A 82 17.23 -17.55 11.42
CA ASP A 82 17.87 -17.32 12.73
C ASP A 82 17.84 -15.84 13.12
N LEU A 83 17.55 -14.94 12.17
CA LEU A 83 17.34 -13.52 12.44
C LEU A 83 16.12 -13.31 13.34
N PRO A 84 16.13 -12.34 14.27
CA PRO A 84 14.94 -11.96 15.02
C PRO A 84 13.76 -11.58 14.10
N ALA A 85 12.54 -11.85 14.54
CA ALA A 85 11.33 -11.62 13.73
C ALA A 85 11.20 -10.15 13.28
N GLU A 86 11.63 -9.20 14.11
CA GLU A 86 11.63 -7.77 13.80
C GLU A 86 12.53 -7.45 12.60
N VAL A 87 13.69 -8.12 12.52
CA VAL A 87 14.62 -7.96 11.40
C VAL A 87 14.06 -8.61 10.14
N ARG A 88 13.50 -9.82 10.25
CA ARG A 88 12.82 -10.48 9.12
C ARG A 88 11.68 -9.63 8.58
N ASN A 89 10.85 -9.06 9.46
CA ASN A 89 9.75 -8.17 9.08
C ASN A 89 10.23 -6.94 8.32
N LYS A 90 11.34 -6.31 8.74
CA LYS A 90 11.95 -5.20 8.00
C LYS A 90 12.41 -5.63 6.60
N ILE A 91 12.98 -6.83 6.47
CA ILE A 91 13.41 -7.39 5.18
C ILE A 91 12.19 -7.66 4.29
N TYR A 92 11.16 -8.34 4.81
CA TYR A 92 9.91 -8.60 4.09
C TYR A 92 9.25 -7.31 3.62
N HIS A 93 9.13 -6.32 4.50
CA HIS A 93 8.57 -5.02 4.16
C HIS A 93 9.37 -4.36 3.02
N HIS A 94 10.70 -4.32 3.13
CA HIS A 94 11.53 -3.72 2.10
C HIS A 94 11.40 -4.42 0.73
N CYS A 95 11.22 -5.74 0.72
CA CYS A 95 11.09 -6.54 -0.51
C CYS A 95 9.69 -6.51 -1.13
N LEU A 96 8.64 -6.42 -0.32
CA LEU A 96 7.26 -6.65 -0.76
C LEU A 96 6.38 -5.40 -0.76
N VAL A 97 6.72 -4.37 0.02
CA VAL A 97 5.93 -3.13 0.10
C VAL A 97 6.51 -2.10 -0.86
N VAL A 98 5.76 -1.83 -1.93
CA VAL A 98 6.15 -0.97 -3.05
C VAL A 98 5.11 0.13 -3.35
N GLY A 99 4.06 0.22 -2.53
CA GLY A 99 2.99 1.21 -2.65
C GLY A 99 1.91 0.77 -3.64
N LYS A 100 2.24 0.62 -4.93
CA LYS A 100 1.31 0.14 -5.97
C LYS A 100 1.79 -1.13 -6.64
N VAL A 101 0.89 -2.10 -6.74
CA VAL A 101 1.14 -3.37 -7.42
C VAL A 101 0.16 -3.50 -8.57
N PHE A 102 0.67 -3.90 -9.74
CA PHE A 102 -0.08 -4.04 -10.99
C PHE A 102 -0.04 -5.50 -11.47
N PRO A 103 -0.82 -6.41 -10.89
CA PRO A 103 -0.87 -7.78 -11.36
C PRO A 103 -1.46 -7.87 -12.76
N ARG A 104 -0.80 -8.63 -13.65
CA ARG A 104 -1.27 -8.85 -15.03
C ARG A 104 -1.67 -7.53 -15.71
N ALA A 105 -0.77 -6.55 -15.66
CA ALA A 105 -1.03 -5.20 -16.17
C ALA A 105 -1.48 -5.22 -17.64
N LYS A 106 -2.65 -4.66 -17.91
CA LYS A 106 -3.18 -4.39 -19.26
C LYS A 106 -3.39 -2.86 -19.36
N PRO A 107 -2.35 -2.10 -19.72
CA PRO A 107 -2.36 -0.64 -19.58
C PRO A 107 -3.13 0.09 -20.70
N HIS A 108 -3.76 -0.64 -21.62
CA HIS A 108 -4.43 -0.04 -22.77
C HIS A 108 -5.51 0.91 -22.28
N ASP A 109 -5.45 2.19 -22.69
CA ASP A 109 -6.44 3.23 -22.40
C ASP A 109 -6.93 3.20 -20.95
N ASP A 110 -6.00 3.25 -20.00
CA ASP A 110 -6.30 3.24 -18.57
C ASP A 110 -5.29 4.12 -17.81
N GLU A 111 -5.72 5.32 -17.43
CA GLU A 111 -4.87 6.30 -16.73
C GLU A 111 -4.32 5.77 -15.40
N ARG A 112 -4.97 4.77 -14.78
CA ARG A 112 -4.45 4.14 -13.55
C ARG A 112 -3.09 3.47 -13.77
N PHE A 113 -2.82 3.06 -15.01
CA PHE A 113 -1.56 2.45 -15.42
C PHE A 113 -0.56 3.47 -15.95
N LYS A 114 -0.85 4.77 -15.95
CA LYS A 114 0.10 5.78 -16.41
C LYS A 114 1.39 5.73 -15.61
N GLY A 115 2.50 5.48 -16.30
CA GLY A 115 3.82 5.34 -15.67
C GLY A 115 4.00 4.06 -14.82
N TRP A 116 3.12 3.05 -14.95
CA TRP A 116 3.19 1.81 -14.15
C TRP A 116 4.57 1.12 -14.19
N MET A 117 5.27 1.20 -15.33
CA MET A 117 6.62 0.66 -15.50
C MET A 117 7.68 1.33 -14.62
N LYS A 118 7.43 2.56 -14.13
CA LYS A 118 8.32 3.29 -13.23
C LYS A 118 8.16 2.85 -11.78
N HIS A 119 7.09 2.13 -11.44
CA HIS A 119 6.88 1.63 -10.09
C HIS A 119 7.81 0.45 -9.79
N ARG A 120 8.33 0.42 -8.56
CA ARG A 120 9.13 -0.70 -8.07
C ARG A 120 8.29 -1.97 -8.06
N LYS A 121 8.82 -3.07 -8.60
CA LYS A 121 8.15 -4.37 -8.56
C LYS A 121 8.43 -5.08 -7.23
N PRO A 122 7.42 -5.68 -6.58
CA PRO A 122 7.62 -6.46 -5.37
C PRO A 122 8.38 -7.75 -5.70
N GLN A 123 9.29 -8.17 -4.82
CA GLN A 123 10.06 -9.41 -4.95
C GLN A 123 9.24 -10.62 -4.49
N THR A 124 8.20 -10.95 -5.24
CA THR A 124 7.22 -12.01 -4.89
C THR A 124 7.82 -13.42 -4.85
N GLN A 125 9.03 -13.64 -5.36
CA GLN A 125 9.77 -14.90 -5.23
C GLN A 125 9.98 -15.26 -3.75
N LEU A 126 10.04 -14.27 -2.86
CA LEU A 126 10.13 -14.46 -1.41
C LEU A 126 8.95 -15.29 -0.87
N LEU A 127 7.76 -15.13 -1.44
CA LEU A 127 6.55 -15.85 -1.04
C LEU A 127 6.63 -17.36 -1.37
N LEU A 128 7.59 -17.77 -2.19
CA LEU A 128 7.77 -19.15 -2.63
C LEU A 128 8.88 -19.89 -1.86
N VAL A 129 9.60 -19.22 -0.96
CA VAL A 129 10.79 -19.78 -0.28
C VAL A 129 10.42 -20.94 0.63
N CYS A 130 9.58 -20.69 1.64
CA CYS A 130 9.08 -21.73 2.54
C CYS A 130 7.78 -21.28 3.23
N LYS A 131 7.11 -22.23 3.90
CA LYS A 131 5.83 -21.97 4.60
C LYS A 131 5.94 -20.86 5.64
N GLN A 132 7.01 -20.83 6.43
CA GLN A 132 7.18 -19.80 7.47
C GLN A 132 7.31 -18.41 6.86
N VAL A 133 8.20 -18.25 5.86
CA VAL A 133 8.38 -16.97 5.15
C VAL A 133 7.06 -16.51 4.53
N PHE A 134 6.32 -17.41 3.90
CA PHE A 134 5.02 -17.10 3.33
C PHE A 134 4.03 -16.59 4.38
N LEU A 135 3.86 -17.31 5.50
CA LEU A 135 2.91 -16.95 6.56
C LEU A 135 3.26 -15.60 7.22
N GLU A 136 4.55 -15.31 7.41
CA GLU A 136 5.01 -14.05 8.00
C GLU A 136 4.86 -12.87 7.02
N SER A 137 5.18 -13.06 5.74
CA SER A 137 5.34 -11.97 4.77
C SER A 137 4.11 -11.67 3.91
N ALA A 138 3.26 -12.67 3.63
CA ALA A 138 2.07 -12.48 2.79
C ALA A 138 1.08 -11.44 3.35
N PRO A 139 0.80 -11.38 4.67
CA PRO A 139 -0.06 -10.33 5.22
C PRO A 139 0.45 -8.91 4.92
N MET A 140 1.76 -8.68 5.01
CA MET A 140 2.36 -7.37 4.70
C MET A 140 2.21 -7.02 3.21
N TYR A 141 2.46 -7.99 2.33
CA TYR A 141 2.30 -7.81 0.89
C TYR A 141 0.87 -7.38 0.51
N PHE A 142 -0.16 -8.02 1.10
CA PHE A 142 -1.55 -7.72 0.76
C PHE A 142 -2.10 -6.49 1.48
N SER A 143 -1.70 -6.23 2.72
CA SER A 143 -2.30 -5.16 3.53
C SER A 143 -1.67 -3.79 3.32
N GLN A 144 -0.42 -3.71 2.91
CA GLN A 144 0.33 -2.45 2.84
C GLN A 144 0.58 -1.97 1.40
N ASN A 145 0.07 -2.69 0.40
CA ASN A 145 0.10 -2.28 -0.99
C ASN A 145 -1.31 -2.01 -1.51
N GLN A 146 -1.42 -1.01 -2.39
CA GLN A 146 -2.58 -0.81 -3.23
C GLN A 146 -2.47 -1.69 -4.47
N PHE A 147 -3.47 -2.54 -4.70
CA PHE A 147 -3.54 -3.40 -5.87
C PHE A 147 -4.39 -2.75 -6.96
N VAL A 148 -3.80 -2.52 -8.13
CA VAL A 148 -4.48 -1.95 -9.29
C VAL A 148 -4.85 -3.09 -10.24
N MET A 149 -6.14 -3.42 -10.31
CA MET A 149 -6.66 -4.48 -11.19
C MET A 149 -6.92 -3.93 -12.58
N SER A 150 -6.33 -4.57 -13.58
CA SER A 150 -6.66 -4.36 -14.99
C SER A 150 -8.13 -4.67 -15.27
N HIS A 151 -8.64 -4.11 -16.36
CA HIS A 151 -9.90 -4.55 -16.97
C HIS A 151 -9.85 -6.05 -17.35
N GLY A 152 -11.02 -6.66 -17.48
CA GLY A 152 -11.18 -8.07 -17.83
C GLY A 152 -12.11 -8.82 -16.86
N PRO A 153 -12.49 -10.05 -17.23
CA PRO A 153 -13.39 -10.85 -16.43
C PRO A 153 -12.77 -11.14 -15.06
N THR A 154 -13.60 -11.22 -14.04
CA THR A 154 -13.12 -11.38 -12.65
C THR A 154 -12.42 -12.72 -12.41
N SER A 155 -12.60 -13.69 -13.30
CA SER A 155 -11.90 -14.96 -13.37
C SER A 155 -10.39 -14.81 -13.62
N GLU A 156 -9.96 -13.70 -14.23
CA GLU A 156 -8.56 -13.41 -14.53
C GLU A 156 -7.80 -12.76 -13.37
N TRP A 157 -8.49 -12.34 -12.30
CA TRP A 157 -7.82 -11.78 -11.13
C TRP A 157 -6.85 -12.81 -10.53
N PRO A 158 -5.67 -12.40 -10.05
CA PRO A 158 -4.65 -13.36 -9.60
C PRO A 158 -5.13 -14.28 -8.45
N TRP A 159 -6.15 -13.86 -7.72
CA TRP A 159 -6.80 -14.58 -6.62
C TRP A 159 -8.28 -14.89 -6.91
N ALA A 160 -8.70 -14.95 -8.18
CA ALA A 160 -10.10 -15.05 -8.59
C ALA A 160 -10.90 -16.25 -8.07
N ARG A 161 -10.25 -17.34 -7.63
CA ARG A 161 -10.95 -18.58 -7.22
C ARG A 161 -10.87 -18.76 -5.70
N PRO A 162 -11.83 -18.17 -4.94
CA PRO A 162 -12.03 -18.57 -3.57
C PRO A 162 -12.54 -20.01 -3.49
N ASP A 163 -13.37 -20.52 -4.39
CA ASP A 163 -13.99 -21.84 -4.08
C ASP A 163 -13.06 -23.05 -4.34
N ALA A 164 -11.89 -22.82 -4.96
CA ALA A 164 -10.80 -23.79 -5.05
C ALA A 164 -9.84 -23.74 -3.81
N LEU A 165 -10.26 -23.08 -2.72
CA LEU A 165 -9.44 -22.56 -1.60
C LEU A 165 -8.79 -23.57 -0.66
N HIS A 166 -9.05 -24.87 -0.73
CA HIS A 166 -8.38 -25.77 0.23
C HIS A 166 -6.86 -25.84 -0.02
N ASP A 167 -6.42 -25.73 -1.27
CA ASP A 167 -5.03 -26.00 -1.65
C ASP A 167 -4.21 -24.79 -2.10
N MET A 168 -4.82 -23.60 -2.29
CA MET A 168 -4.13 -22.40 -2.79
C MET A 168 -4.02 -21.30 -1.71
N PRO A 169 -2.90 -21.23 -0.95
CA PRO A 169 -2.76 -20.32 0.19
C PRO A 169 -2.76 -18.83 -0.21
N VAL A 170 -2.29 -18.48 -1.42
CA VAL A 170 -2.22 -17.09 -1.89
C VAL A 170 -3.60 -16.43 -1.98
N SER A 171 -4.59 -17.13 -2.55
CA SER A 171 -5.97 -16.61 -2.65
C SER A 171 -6.55 -16.33 -1.27
N ARG A 172 -6.37 -17.26 -0.32
CA ARG A 172 -6.86 -17.09 1.06
C ARG A 172 -6.28 -15.83 1.70
N PHE A 173 -4.97 -15.64 1.57
CA PHE A 173 -4.30 -14.49 2.16
C PHE A 173 -4.73 -13.17 1.52
N ALA A 174 -4.98 -13.14 0.21
CA ALA A 174 -5.55 -11.96 -0.46
C ALA A 174 -6.91 -11.58 0.16
N TYR A 175 -7.86 -12.54 0.22
CA TYR A 175 -9.19 -12.29 0.81
C TYR A 175 -9.15 -11.98 2.31
N GLN A 176 -8.10 -12.35 3.03
CA GLN A 176 -7.97 -12.06 4.47
C GLN A 176 -7.24 -10.76 4.79
N ASN A 177 -6.41 -10.25 3.87
CA ASN A 177 -5.47 -9.18 4.20
C ASN A 177 -5.46 -8.01 3.21
N LEU A 178 -6.10 -8.12 2.04
CA LEU A 178 -6.10 -7.03 1.07
C LEU A 178 -6.90 -5.84 1.61
N ARG A 179 -6.24 -4.69 1.76
CA ARG A 179 -6.82 -3.46 2.34
C ARG A 179 -7.11 -2.38 1.30
N MET A 180 -6.30 -2.29 0.27
CA MET A 180 -6.37 -1.20 -0.72
C MET A 180 -6.50 -1.78 -2.12
N LEU A 181 -7.61 -1.49 -2.79
CA LEU A 181 -7.91 -1.96 -4.13
C LEU A 181 -8.24 -0.78 -5.05
N SER A 182 -7.75 -0.81 -6.28
CA SER A 182 -8.11 0.12 -7.35
C SER A 182 -8.62 -0.67 -8.53
N ILE A 183 -9.86 -0.40 -8.94
CA ILE A 183 -10.55 -1.06 -10.05
C ILE A 183 -11.08 -0.02 -11.03
N SER A 184 -11.51 -0.48 -12.20
CA SER A 184 -12.39 0.26 -13.09
C SER A 184 -13.64 -0.58 -13.33
N PHE A 185 -14.73 0.06 -13.76
CA PHE A 185 -15.79 -0.64 -14.49
C PHE A 185 -15.62 -0.33 -15.96
N ASP A 186 -15.25 -1.35 -16.72
CA ASP A 186 -14.75 -1.19 -18.07
C ASP A 186 -15.54 -2.10 -19.01
N TYR A 187 -15.83 -1.66 -20.23
CA TYR A 187 -16.53 -2.50 -21.21
C TYR A 187 -15.71 -3.73 -21.60
N ARG A 188 -14.39 -3.68 -21.43
CA ARG A 188 -13.46 -4.79 -21.66
C ARG A 188 -13.48 -5.83 -20.53
N ASP A 189 -14.36 -5.66 -19.55
CA ASP A 189 -14.59 -6.64 -18.49
C ASP A 189 -15.36 -7.86 -18.98
N MET A 190 -15.97 -7.80 -20.17
CA MET A 190 -16.61 -8.96 -20.79
C MET A 190 -15.60 -10.04 -21.15
N ASP A 191 -16.03 -11.30 -21.07
CA ASP A 191 -15.31 -12.48 -21.58
C ASP A 191 -15.40 -12.60 -23.13
N TYR A 192 -15.71 -11.50 -23.83
CA TYR A 192 -15.90 -11.48 -25.29
C TYR A 192 -14.71 -10.81 -26.01
N PRO A 193 -14.27 -11.34 -27.16
CA PRO A 193 -13.25 -10.68 -27.98
C PRO A 193 -13.76 -9.31 -28.47
N PRO A 194 -12.96 -8.22 -28.36
CA PRO A 194 -13.34 -6.88 -28.81
C PRO A 194 -13.82 -6.83 -30.28
N GLU A 195 -13.26 -7.69 -31.13
CA GLU A 195 -13.60 -7.79 -32.56
C GLU A 195 -15.04 -8.24 -32.84
N GLN A 196 -15.69 -8.89 -31.88
CA GLN A 196 -17.09 -9.29 -31.99
C GLN A 196 -18.06 -8.18 -31.53
N ILE A 197 -17.59 -7.26 -30.68
CA ILE A 197 -18.39 -6.14 -30.15
C ILE A 197 -18.78 -5.18 -31.29
N PHE A 198 -17.84 -4.84 -32.18
CA PHE A 198 -18.09 -3.93 -33.30
C PHE A 198 -18.98 -4.53 -34.40
N LYS A 199 -19.19 -5.86 -34.40
CA LYS A 199 -20.11 -6.56 -35.29
C LYS A 199 -21.50 -6.75 -34.68
N ALA A 200 -21.68 -6.38 -33.41
CA ALA A 200 -22.85 -6.67 -32.61
C ALA A 200 -23.94 -5.57 -32.69
N GLN A 201 -24.07 -4.88 -33.83
CA GLN A 201 -25.21 -3.98 -34.06
C GLN A 201 -26.51 -4.78 -33.88
N GLY A 202 -27.31 -4.43 -32.86
CA GLY A 202 -28.55 -5.14 -32.50
C GLY A 202 -28.46 -6.09 -31.28
N PHE A 203 -27.28 -6.28 -30.67
CA PHE A 203 -27.11 -7.12 -29.46
C PHE A 203 -26.83 -6.32 -28.19
N GLU A 204 -27.20 -5.04 -28.18
CA GLU A 204 -26.85 -4.12 -27.10
C GLU A 204 -27.34 -4.57 -25.73
N LEU A 205 -28.56 -5.12 -25.69
CA LEU A 205 -29.16 -5.67 -24.48
C LEU A 205 -28.37 -6.87 -23.94
N LEU A 206 -27.86 -7.74 -24.82
CA LEU A 206 -27.05 -8.89 -24.39
C LEU A 206 -25.71 -8.44 -23.83
N LEU A 207 -25.02 -7.52 -24.51
CA LEU A 207 -23.73 -6.97 -24.05
C LEU A 207 -23.89 -6.30 -22.68
N ARG A 208 -24.95 -5.49 -22.51
CA ARG A 208 -25.30 -4.89 -21.23
C ARG A 208 -25.52 -5.94 -20.14
N ASN A 209 -26.32 -6.96 -20.40
CA ASN A 209 -26.62 -8.00 -19.41
C ASN A 209 -25.36 -8.79 -19.03
N SER A 210 -24.49 -9.08 -20.00
CA SER A 210 -23.20 -9.72 -19.75
C SER A 210 -22.30 -8.85 -18.88
N LEU A 211 -22.14 -7.56 -19.20
CA LEU A 211 -21.38 -6.62 -18.38
C LEU A 211 -21.93 -6.49 -16.96
N ALA A 212 -23.24 -6.31 -16.82
CA ALA A 212 -23.90 -6.20 -15.52
C ALA A 212 -23.68 -7.49 -14.68
N THR A 213 -23.68 -8.65 -15.32
CA THR A 213 -23.39 -9.93 -14.65
C THR A 213 -21.94 -10.02 -14.18
N GLU A 214 -20.98 -9.64 -15.02
CA GLU A 214 -19.55 -9.61 -14.65
C GLU A 214 -19.28 -8.61 -13.52
N TRP A 215 -19.86 -7.42 -13.59
CA TRP A 215 -19.73 -6.39 -12.57
C TRP A 215 -20.39 -6.81 -11.24
N SER A 216 -21.55 -7.47 -11.29
CA SER A 216 -22.17 -8.07 -10.11
C SER A 216 -21.27 -9.15 -9.49
N THR A 217 -20.65 -10.00 -10.32
CA THR A 217 -19.69 -11.01 -9.86
C THR A 217 -18.46 -10.37 -9.22
N ARG A 218 -17.98 -9.25 -9.78
CA ARG A 218 -16.88 -8.45 -9.23
C ARG A 218 -17.22 -7.92 -7.84
N GLN A 219 -18.41 -7.34 -7.68
CA GLN A 219 -18.85 -6.83 -6.38
C GLN A 219 -18.91 -7.93 -5.32
N ASN A 220 -19.39 -9.13 -5.66
CA ASN A 220 -19.38 -10.26 -4.73
C ASN A 220 -17.97 -10.61 -4.24
N LYS A 221 -16.95 -10.52 -5.12
CA LYS A 221 -15.55 -10.74 -4.73
C LYS A 221 -15.02 -9.61 -3.84
N ILE A 222 -15.33 -8.35 -4.18
CA ILE A 222 -14.93 -7.17 -3.40
C ILE A 222 -15.51 -7.24 -1.98
N MET A 223 -16.78 -7.60 -1.86
CA MET A 223 -17.48 -7.79 -0.59
C MET A 223 -16.83 -8.80 0.35
N ALA A 224 -16.13 -9.79 -0.21
CA ALA A 224 -15.44 -10.81 0.58
C ALA A 224 -14.05 -10.36 1.05
N MET A 225 -13.58 -9.17 0.67
CA MET A 225 -12.28 -8.62 1.07
C MET A 225 -12.44 -7.56 2.18
N PRO A 226 -11.51 -7.50 3.15
CA PRO A 226 -11.57 -6.56 4.28
C PRO A 226 -10.97 -5.21 3.89
N LEU A 227 -11.51 -4.60 2.84
CA LEU A 227 -11.01 -3.36 2.27
C LEU A 227 -11.16 -2.19 3.25
N GLU A 228 -10.09 -1.42 3.42
CA GLU A 228 -10.09 -0.11 4.06
C GLU A 228 -10.31 0.99 3.03
N THR A 229 -9.76 0.82 1.82
CA THR A 229 -9.92 1.77 0.71
C THR A 229 -10.22 1.04 -0.60
N LEU A 230 -11.24 1.50 -1.30
CA LEU A 230 -11.60 1.08 -2.64
C LEU A 230 -11.62 2.29 -3.58
N GLU A 231 -10.72 2.32 -4.55
CA GLU A 231 -10.74 3.30 -5.63
C GLU A 231 -11.43 2.71 -6.86
N ILE A 232 -12.32 3.49 -7.47
CA ILE A 232 -13.11 3.07 -8.63
C ILE A 232 -12.97 4.14 -9.70
N PHE A 233 -12.41 3.78 -10.84
CA PHE A 233 -12.31 4.66 -12.01
C PHE A 233 -13.46 4.37 -12.97
N MET A 234 -14.18 5.44 -13.35
CA MET A 234 -15.41 5.34 -14.15
C MET A 234 -15.18 5.68 -15.64
N ASP A 235 -13.99 6.15 -16.00
CA ASP A 235 -13.70 6.77 -17.31
C ASP A 235 -13.85 5.84 -18.51
N ASN A 236 -13.70 4.53 -18.29
CA ASN A 236 -13.83 3.52 -19.33
C ASN A 236 -15.21 2.83 -19.34
N CYS A 237 -16.17 3.39 -18.61
CA CYS A 237 -17.53 2.86 -18.57
C CYS A 237 -18.27 3.30 -19.85
N PHE A 238 -18.58 2.34 -20.71
CA PHE A 238 -19.09 2.57 -22.07
C PHE A 238 -20.55 3.05 -22.09
N CYS A 239 -20.87 4.15 -22.79
CA CYS A 239 -22.27 4.49 -23.08
C CYS A 239 -22.71 3.82 -24.40
N MET A 240 -23.67 2.89 -24.34
CA MET A 240 -24.31 2.30 -25.53
C MET A 240 -25.38 3.28 -26.05
N GLY A 241 -24.94 4.36 -26.70
CA GLY A 241 -25.82 5.43 -27.16
C GLY A 241 -26.30 6.38 -26.05
N THR A 242 -27.22 7.28 -26.39
CA THR A 242 -27.74 8.33 -25.50
C THR A 242 -28.67 7.82 -24.42
N ASP A 243 -29.30 6.67 -24.62
CA ASP A 243 -30.42 6.21 -23.79
C ASP A 243 -30.00 5.21 -22.70
N TYR A 244 -28.72 4.79 -22.69
CA TYR A 244 -28.23 3.74 -21.80
C TYR A 244 -26.88 4.09 -21.15
N PRO A 245 -26.91 4.89 -20.07
CA PRO A 245 -25.71 5.26 -19.32
C PRO A 245 -25.19 4.06 -18.50
N MET A 246 -24.18 3.33 -19.00
CA MET A 246 -23.63 2.19 -18.25
C MET A 246 -22.92 2.60 -16.97
N TYR A 247 -22.41 3.84 -16.87
CA TYR A 247 -21.85 4.36 -15.62
C TYR A 247 -22.89 4.31 -14.49
N LEU A 248 -24.15 4.67 -14.77
CA LEU A 248 -25.23 4.61 -13.80
C LEU A 248 -25.56 3.17 -13.42
N HIS A 249 -25.47 2.24 -14.37
CA HIS A 249 -25.57 0.81 -14.06
C HIS A 249 -24.42 0.30 -13.18
N ALA A 250 -23.18 0.72 -13.45
CA ALA A 250 -22.04 0.39 -12.61
C ALA A 250 -22.23 0.93 -11.18
N VAL A 251 -22.71 2.17 -11.03
CA VAL A 251 -23.10 2.78 -9.75
C VAL A 251 -24.14 1.91 -9.05
N ARG A 252 -25.28 1.64 -9.68
CA ARG A 252 -26.35 0.82 -9.10
C ARG A 252 -25.92 -0.58 -8.70
N VAL A 253 -25.02 -1.22 -9.45
CA VAL A 253 -24.49 -2.55 -9.11
C VAL A 253 -23.70 -2.55 -7.78
N MET A 254 -23.17 -1.39 -7.37
CA MET A 254 -22.45 -1.25 -6.10
C MET A 254 -23.36 -0.98 -4.90
N GLN A 255 -24.58 -0.49 -5.11
CA GLN A 255 -25.51 -0.12 -4.05
C GLN A 255 -25.74 -1.30 -3.09
N GLY A 256 -25.47 -1.10 -1.79
CA GLY A 256 -25.59 -2.14 -0.77
C GLY A 256 -24.64 -3.35 -0.93
N ARG A 257 -23.63 -3.24 -1.81
CA ARG A 257 -22.66 -4.30 -2.14
C ARG A 257 -21.22 -3.84 -1.98
N LEU A 258 -20.97 -3.00 -0.98
CA LEU A 258 -19.62 -2.56 -0.61
C LEU A 258 -19.25 -3.02 0.82
N PRO A 259 -17.97 -3.36 1.09
CA PRO A 259 -17.59 -3.85 2.40
C PRO A 259 -17.82 -2.78 3.46
N SER A 260 -18.17 -3.18 4.68
CA SER A 260 -18.56 -2.25 5.75
C SER A 260 -17.36 -1.47 6.30
N GLY A 261 -17.52 -0.15 6.48
CA GLY A 261 -16.47 0.73 6.99
C GLY A 261 -15.34 1.01 6.00
N THR A 262 -15.55 0.73 4.71
CA THR A 262 -14.60 1.01 3.63
C THR A 262 -14.73 2.45 3.17
N GLN A 263 -13.61 3.14 2.97
CA GLN A 263 -13.56 4.40 2.25
C GLN A 263 -13.58 4.12 0.75
N VAL A 264 -14.59 4.64 0.05
CA VAL A 264 -14.73 4.52 -1.40
C VAL A 264 -14.40 5.86 -2.04
N VAL A 265 -13.61 5.82 -3.10
CA VAL A 265 -13.25 6.99 -3.91
C VAL A 265 -13.57 6.67 -5.37
N MET A 266 -14.63 7.26 -5.90
CA MET A 266 -14.94 7.20 -7.32
C MET A 266 -14.23 8.35 -8.05
N LYS A 267 -13.55 8.06 -9.15
CA LYS A 267 -12.71 9.00 -9.92
C LYS A 267 -13.16 9.08 -11.37
N TRP A 268 -13.19 10.32 -11.85
CA TRP A 268 -13.71 10.72 -13.15
C TRP A 268 -12.74 11.73 -13.75
N LEU A 269 -12.33 11.54 -15.01
CA LEU A 269 -11.35 12.34 -15.76
C LEU A 269 -11.95 13.53 -16.50
N ASP A 270 -13.27 13.71 -16.40
CA ASP A 270 -13.96 14.89 -16.86
C ASP A 270 -15.10 15.10 -15.85
N GLY A 271 -15.22 16.31 -15.28
CA GLY A 271 -16.29 16.71 -14.36
C GLY A 271 -17.63 16.82 -15.10
N THR A 272 -18.06 15.70 -15.67
CA THR A 272 -19.14 15.60 -16.64
C THR A 272 -20.52 15.64 -15.99
N GLU A 273 -21.56 15.79 -16.81
CA GLU A 273 -22.96 15.66 -16.37
C GLU A 273 -23.22 14.28 -15.74
N GLU A 274 -22.58 13.24 -16.28
CA GLU A 274 -22.57 11.90 -15.74
C GLU A 274 -22.10 11.89 -14.27
N ALA A 275 -21.08 12.70 -13.96
CA ALA A 275 -20.66 13.22 -12.64
C ALA A 275 -21.81 13.37 -11.66
N SER A 276 -22.54 14.43 -11.97
CA SER A 276 -23.61 14.94 -11.15
C SER A 276 -24.72 13.92 -11.01
N ILE A 277 -25.05 13.19 -12.08
CA ILE A 277 -26.08 12.14 -12.06
C ILE A 277 -25.69 10.98 -11.12
N ALA A 278 -24.44 10.51 -11.18
CA ALA A 278 -23.99 9.46 -10.29
C ALA A 278 -23.93 9.92 -8.82
N LEU A 279 -23.53 11.17 -8.59
CA LEU A 279 -23.56 11.79 -7.26
C LEU A 279 -24.99 11.85 -6.71
N GLU A 280 -25.94 12.31 -7.51
CA GLU A 280 -27.37 12.36 -7.16
C GLU A 280 -27.88 10.95 -6.85
N GLU A 281 -27.55 9.96 -7.68
CA GLU A 281 -27.93 8.56 -7.44
C GLU A 281 -27.38 8.03 -6.10
N VAL A 282 -26.12 8.33 -5.76
CA VAL A 282 -25.51 7.92 -4.49
C VAL A 282 -26.16 8.67 -3.31
N ASN A 283 -26.33 9.99 -3.43
CA ASN A 283 -26.84 10.82 -2.35
C ASN A 283 -28.32 10.54 -2.02
N GLU A 284 -29.15 10.34 -3.05
CA GLU A 284 -30.59 10.15 -2.88
C GLU A 284 -30.96 8.71 -2.53
N PHE A 285 -30.32 7.71 -3.16
CA PHE A 285 -30.77 6.33 -3.07
C PHE A 285 -29.91 5.42 -2.19
N TRP A 286 -28.70 5.83 -1.80
CA TRP A 286 -27.84 4.98 -0.97
C TRP A 286 -28.00 5.35 0.51
N ASP A 287 -28.59 4.43 1.26
CA ASP A 287 -28.83 4.61 2.70
C ASP A 287 -27.63 4.23 3.58
N ASP A 288 -26.63 3.55 3.02
CA ASP A 288 -25.46 3.00 3.71
C ASP A 288 -24.18 3.85 3.54
N VAL A 289 -24.34 5.09 3.07
CA VAL A 289 -23.25 6.02 2.74
C VAL A 289 -23.15 7.18 3.73
N TYR A 290 -21.92 7.52 4.12
CA TYR A 290 -21.59 8.59 5.06
C TYR A 290 -20.37 9.38 4.61
N ASP A 291 -20.19 10.59 5.17
CA ASP A 291 -19.08 11.48 4.84
C ASP A 291 -18.93 11.69 3.32
N LEU A 292 -20.07 11.80 2.62
CA LEU A 292 -20.09 12.06 1.19
C LEU A 292 -19.48 13.43 0.92
N ASP A 293 -18.41 13.44 0.13
CA ASP A 293 -17.61 14.61 -0.16
C ASP A 293 -17.25 14.60 -1.65
N GLN A 294 -17.40 15.75 -2.28
CA GLN A 294 -17.08 15.97 -3.69
C GLN A 294 -15.87 16.90 -3.76
N LYS A 295 -14.82 16.47 -4.47
CA LYS A 295 -13.62 17.27 -4.69
C LYS A 295 -13.25 17.35 -6.16
N GLU A 296 -12.83 18.53 -6.56
CA GLU A 296 -12.19 18.79 -7.85
C GLU A 296 -10.71 19.09 -7.61
N PRO A 297 -9.84 18.06 -7.45
CA PRO A 297 -8.42 18.28 -7.18
C PRO A 297 -7.70 18.95 -8.35
N TYR A 298 -8.23 18.80 -9.57
CA TYR A 298 -7.74 19.39 -10.81
C TYR A 298 -8.92 19.80 -11.69
N SER A 299 -8.68 20.67 -12.67
CA SER A 299 -9.73 21.18 -13.57
C SER A 299 -10.41 20.11 -14.42
N ASP A 300 -9.78 18.95 -14.53
CA ASP A 300 -10.18 17.79 -15.33
C ASP A 300 -10.46 16.57 -14.47
N GLN A 301 -10.64 16.70 -13.15
CA GLN A 301 -10.90 15.53 -12.31
C GLN A 301 -11.97 15.77 -11.28
N LEU A 302 -12.93 14.84 -11.19
CA LEU A 302 -13.92 14.82 -10.14
C LEU A 302 -13.80 13.56 -9.28
N PHE A 303 -13.70 13.78 -7.98
CA PHE A 303 -13.56 12.74 -6.97
C PHE A 303 -14.81 12.75 -6.09
N LEU A 304 -15.57 11.66 -6.12
CA LEU A 304 -16.64 11.40 -5.17
C LEU A 304 -16.12 10.45 -4.10
N THR A 305 -16.02 10.94 -2.86
CA THR A 305 -15.50 10.17 -1.73
C THR A 305 -16.60 9.94 -0.71
N PHE A 306 -16.69 8.74 -0.17
CA PHE A 306 -17.58 8.43 0.94
C PHE A 306 -17.12 7.22 1.74
N LYS A 307 -17.81 6.93 2.84
CA LYS A 307 -17.61 5.74 3.66
C LYS A 307 -18.89 4.92 3.73
N THR A 308 -18.74 3.61 3.76
CA THR A 308 -19.86 2.68 3.97
C THR A 308 -20.15 2.48 5.46
N ALA A 309 -21.39 2.14 5.80
CA ALA A 309 -21.81 1.82 7.16
C ALA A 309 -20.92 0.76 7.80
N LYS A 310 -20.52 0.95 9.07
CA LYS A 310 -19.97 -0.15 9.87
C LYS A 310 -21.13 -1.06 10.30
N LYS A 311 -20.97 -2.38 10.18
CA LYS A 311 -21.95 -3.34 10.73
C LYS A 311 -22.19 -3.05 12.21
N GLY A 312 -23.41 -2.63 12.57
CA GLY A 312 -23.82 -2.34 13.94
C GLY A 312 -23.61 -0.91 14.44
N GLY A 313 -23.22 0.04 13.57
CA GLY A 313 -23.21 1.47 13.89
C GLY A 313 -24.57 2.12 13.61
N GLU A 314 -25.03 3.01 14.49
CA GLU A 314 -26.21 3.84 14.21
C GLU A 314 -25.96 4.75 13.00
N PRO A 315 -26.96 4.93 12.12
CA PRO A 315 -26.84 5.78 10.95
C PRO A 315 -26.85 7.26 11.36
N THR A 316 -25.68 7.89 11.44
CA THR A 316 -25.60 9.35 11.50
C THR A 316 -25.37 9.89 10.09
N ARG A 317 -26.45 10.15 9.35
CA ARG A 317 -26.37 11.10 8.23
C ARG A 317 -25.91 12.43 8.82
N SER A 318 -24.70 12.86 8.51
CA SER A 318 -24.32 14.25 8.73
C SER A 318 -25.28 15.10 7.88
N PRO A 319 -26.01 16.06 8.48
CA PRO A 319 -26.90 16.92 7.71
C PRO A 319 -26.06 17.62 6.65
N GLY A 320 -26.47 17.47 5.39
CA GLY A 320 -25.73 17.94 4.23
C GLY A 320 -25.29 19.39 4.38
N GLY A 321 -24.02 19.64 4.05
CA GLY A 321 -23.62 20.96 3.60
C GLY A 321 -24.35 21.22 2.30
N GLY A 322 -25.43 22.01 2.38
CA GLY A 322 -26.16 22.46 1.21
C GLY A 322 -25.22 23.18 0.25
N TRP A 323 -25.36 22.84 -1.02
CA TRP A 323 -25.03 23.68 -2.15
C TRP A 323 -26.31 23.87 -2.94
#